data_AF-A0A5D0N9K0-F1
#
_entry.id   AF-A0A5D0N9K0-F1
#
_cell.length_a   1.000
_cell.length_b   1.000
_cell.length_c   1.000
_cell.angle_alpha   90.00
_cell.angle_beta   90.00
_cell.angle_gamma   90.00
#
_symmetry.space_group_name_H-M   'P 1'
#
loop_
_entity.id
_entity.type
_entity.pdbx_description
1 polymer ?
#
loop_
_entity_poly.entity_id
_entity_poly.type
_entity_poly.pdbx_seq_one_letter_code
_entity_poly.pdbx_strand_id
1 'polypeptide(L)' 'MEEMARRPVAEQIEREFSGVVAWYGRFTRAWWAVVPGHRVVWLVEASDPRSLREVIMNARGR' A
#
# COMPACT_ATOMS: atom_id res chain seq x y z
N MET A 1 -17.29 -11.61 -1.28
CA MET A 1 -17.08 -11.19 -2.68
C MET A 1 -16.11 -10.00 -2.78
N GLU A 2 -16.24 -8.96 -1.95
CA GLU A 2 -15.34 -7.78 -1.94
C GLU A 2 -13.85 -8.06 -1.69
N GLU A 3 -13.51 -9.06 -0.87
CA GLU A 3 -12.12 -9.38 -0.50
C GLU A 3 -11.31 -9.94 -1.68
N MET A 4 -11.96 -10.71 -2.56
CA MET A 4 -11.34 -11.24 -3.77
C MET A 4 -11.02 -10.16 -4.80
N ALA A 5 -11.74 -9.03 -4.79
CA ALA A 5 -11.45 -7.90 -5.68
C ALA A 5 -10.25 -7.05 -5.21
N ARG A 6 -9.97 -7.05 -3.90
CA ARG A 6 -8.92 -6.21 -3.30
C ARG A 6 -7.55 -6.87 -3.34
N ARG A 7 -7.49 -8.20 -3.24
CA ARG A 7 -6.23 -8.94 -3.31
C ARG A 7 -5.47 -8.73 -4.64
N PRO A 8 -6.10 -8.80 -5.83
CA PRO A 8 -5.44 -8.45 -7.09
C PRO A 8 -4.87 -7.04 -7.13
N VAL A 9 -5.56 -6.08 -6.48
CA VAL A 9 -5.12 -4.68 -6.41
C VAL A 9 -3.90 -4.54 -5.49
N ALA A 10 -3.89 -5.19 -4.33
CA ALA A 10 -2.74 -5.24 -3.44
C ALA A 10 -1.53 -5.86 -4.14
N GLU A 11 -1.70 -7.04 -4.75
CA GLU A 11 -0.65 -7.74 -5.49
C GLU A 11 -0.10 -6.89 -6.66
N GLN A 12 -0.96 -6.08 -7.31
CA GLN A 12 -0.52 -5.16 -8.35
C GLN A 12 0.34 -4.02 -7.79
N ILE A 13 -0.02 -3.45 -6.65
CA ILE A 13 0.78 -2.43 -5.96
C ILE A 13 2.14 -3.03 -5.55
N GLU A 14 2.16 -4.23 -4.97
CA GLU A 14 3.42 -4.88 -4.56
C GLU A 14 4.35 -5.16 -5.75
N ARG A 15 3.81 -5.51 -6.92
CA ARG A 15 4.57 -5.64 -8.17
C ARG A 15 5.15 -4.32 -8.67
N GLU A 16 4.40 -3.22 -8.53
CA GLU A 16 4.84 -1.88 -8.94
C GLU A 16 5.95 -1.34 -8.00
N PHE A 17 5.87 -1.66 -6.71
CA PHE A 17 6.80 -1.17 -5.69
C PHE A 17 7.53 -2.31 -4.99
N SER A 18 8.65 -2.74 -5.58
CA SER A 18 9.48 -3.81 -5.00
C SER A 18 9.78 -3.60 -3.51
N GLY A 19 9.45 -4.62 -2.71
CA GLY A 19 9.65 -4.64 -1.25
C GLY A 19 8.51 -4.03 -0.44
N VAL A 20 7.52 -3.41 -1.07
CA VAL A 20 6.30 -2.96 -0.39
C VAL A 20 5.37 -4.13 -0.14
N VAL A 21 4.70 -4.12 1.01
CA VAL A 21 3.58 -5.01 1.33
C VAL A 21 2.33 -4.16 1.43
N ALA A 22 1.29 -4.47 0.66
CA ALA A 22 0.06 -3.67 0.57
C ALA A 22 -1.18 -4.49 0.93
N TRP A 23 -2.15 -3.87 1.59
CA TRP A 23 -3.42 -4.54 1.91
C TRP A 23 -4.57 -3.54 2.09
N TYR A 24 -5.79 -4.05 2.10
CA TYR A 24 -6.97 -3.27 2.50
C TYR A 24 -7.40 -3.67 3.91
N GLY A 25 -7.38 -2.70 4.83
CA GLY A 25 -7.88 -2.87 6.19
C GLY A 25 -9.40 -2.86 6.21
N ARG A 26 -10.03 -4.03 6.41
CA ARG A 26 -11.51 -4.13 6.41
C ARG A 26 -12.17 -3.32 7.53
N PHE A 27 -11.55 -3.26 8.71
CA PHE A 27 -12.06 -2.51 9.86
C PHE A 27 -11.90 -1.00 9.69
N THR A 28 -10.77 -0.54 9.18
CA THR A 28 -10.47 0.88 8.95
C THR A 28 -11.07 1.39 7.64
N ARG A 29 -11.47 0.48 6.74
CA ARG A 29 -11.95 0.77 5.38
C ARG A 29 -10.95 1.61 4.57
N ALA A 30 -9.67 1.34 4.78
CA ALA A 30 -8.57 2.06 4.15
C ALA A 30 -7.55 1.08 3.55
N TRP A 31 -6.81 1.57 2.58
CA TRP A 31 -5.63 0.91 2.03
C TRP A 31 -4.42 1.25 2.88
N TRP A 32 -3.57 0.25 3.06
CA TRP A 32 -2.36 0.33 3.86
C TRP A 32 -1.18 -0.23 3.09
N ALA A 33 0.00 0.31 3.37
CA ALA A 33 1.23 -0.27 2.88
C ALA A 33 2.38 -0.12 3.88
N VAL A 34 3.19 -1.16 3.99
CA VAL A 34 4.51 -1.10 4.62
C VAL A 34 5.53 -0.80 3.54
N VAL A 35 6.24 0.32 3.70
CA VAL A 35 7.24 0.82 2.75
C VAL A 35 8.62 0.75 3.39
N PRO A 36 9.52 -0.13 2.91
CA PRO A 36 10.89 -0.17 3.42
C PRO A 36 11.68 1.03 2.90
N GLY A 37 12.29 1.78 3.82
CA GLY A 37 13.32 2.78 3.56
C GLY A 37 14.70 2.29 4.01
N HIS A 38 15.75 3.08 3.74
CA HIS A 38 17.14 2.66 3.99
C HIS A 38 17.46 2.37 5.47
N ARG A 39 16.79 3.06 6.42
CA ARG A 39 16.96 2.85 7.87
C ARG A 39 15.64 2.85 8.65
N VAL A 40 14.53 3.10 7.98
CA VAL A 40 13.21 3.29 8.59
C VAL A 40 12.19 2.53 7.76
N VAL A 41 11.17 2.00 8.42
CA VAL A 41 10.01 1.40 7.77
C VAL A 41 8.83 2.35 7.97
N TRP A 42 8.15 2.71 6.87
CA TRP A 42 6.98 3.58 6.92
C TRP A 42 5.71 2.75 6.80
N LEU A 43 4.75 3.02 7.68
CA LEU A 43 3.37 2.57 7.52
C LEU A 43 2.57 3.72 6.94
N VAL A 44 1.99 3.51 5.77
CA VAL A 44 1.21 4.54 5.07
C VAL A 44 -0.23 4.07 4.87
N GLU A 45 -1.16 5.02 4.91
CA GLU A 45 -2.60 4.81 4.76
C GLU A 45 -3.15 5.69 3.63
N ALA A 46 -4.14 5.20 2.90
CA ALA A 46 -4.93 5.98 1.96
C ALA A 46 -6.36 5.43 1.79
N SER A 47 -7.28 6.28 1.37
CA SER A 47 -8.70 5.91 1.19
C SER A 47 -8.93 5.00 -0.02
N ASP A 48 -8.05 5.07 -1.02
CA ASP A 48 -8.17 4.34 -2.28
C ASP A 48 -6.80 3.91 -2.85
N PRO A 49 -6.76 2.93 -3.78
CA PRO A 49 -5.51 2.38 -4.30
C PRO A 49 -4.65 3.37 -5.07
N ARG A 50 -5.24 4.41 -5.68
CA ARG A 50 -4.47 5.40 -6.45
C ARG A 50 -3.75 6.32 -5.48
N SER A 51 -4.46 6.85 -4.49
CA SER A 51 -3.89 7.66 -3.42
C SER A 51 -2.80 6.90 -2.65
N LEU A 52 -2.97 5.58 -2.42
CA LEU A 52 -1.94 4.77 -1.76
C LEU A 52 -0.61 4.79 -2.53
N ARG A 53 -0.65 4.67 -3.87
CA ARG A 53 0.54 4.70 -4.72
C ARG A 53 1.29 6.03 -4.59
N GLU A 54 0.54 7.14 -4.59
CA GLU A 54 1.12 8.48 -4.43
C GLU A 54 1.83 8.62 -3.07
N VAL A 55 1.21 8.12 -1.99
CA VAL A 55 1.83 8.16 -0.66
C VAL A 55 3.06 7.23 -0.58
N ILE A 56 3.04 6.05 -1.21
CA ILE A 56 4.21 5.16 -1.30
C ILE A 56 5.37 5.84 -2.02
N MET A 57 5.11 6.48 -3.17
CA MET A 57 6.14 7.22 -3.92
C MET A 57 6.79 8.31 -3.06
N ASN A 58 5.97 9.09 -2.35
CA ASN A 58 6.46 10.13 -1.44
C ASN A 58 7.26 9.55 -0.26
N ALA A 59 6.86 8.41 0.28
CA ALA A 59 7.58 7.76 1.37
C ALA A 59 8.96 7.22 0.95
N ARG A 60 9.11 6.75 -0.30
CA ARG A 60 10.39 6.26 -0.84
C ARG A 60 11.36 7.37 -1.23
N GLY A 61 10.86 8.57 -1.51
CA GLY A 61 11.68 9.75 -1.82
C GLY A 61 12.25 10.47 -0.61
N ARG A 62 11.96 10.00 0.62
CA ARG A 62 12.46 10.55 1.88
C ARG A 62 13.65 9.76 2.40
#